data_AF-A0A6V7IS83-F1
#
_entry.id   AF-A0A6V7IS83-F1
#
_cell.length_a   1.000
_cell.length_b   1.000
_cell.length_c   1.000
_cell.angle_alpha   90.00
_cell.angle_beta   90.00
_cell.angle_gamma   90.00
#
_symmetry.space_group_name_H-M   'P 1'
#
loop_
_entity.id
_entity.type
_entity.pdbx_description
1 polymer ?
#
loop_
_entity_poly.entity_id
_entity_poly.type
_entity_poly.pdbx_seq_one_letter_code
_entity_poly.pdbx_strand_id
1 'polypeptide(L)' 'SVVPMICFIAVCFVDNATGAVVLMTIGITCIGGMYCGFLANHIDIAPNFAGTLVAITNAIATIPGITVPIVVGYLTDTK' A
#
# COMPACT_ATOMS: atom_id res chain seq x y z
N SER A 1 6.97 4.70 8.87
CA SER A 1 7.51 3.33 9.04
C SER A 1 8.86 3.26 8.32
N VAL A 2 9.97 3.33 9.04
CA VAL A 2 11.34 3.45 8.45
C VAL A 2 11.79 2.13 7.82
N VAL A 3 11.37 1.00 8.40
CA VAL A 3 11.74 -0.35 7.93
C VAL A 3 11.30 -0.61 6.48
N PRO A 4 10.02 -0.48 6.10
CA PRO A 4 9.61 -0.71 4.71
C PRO A 4 10.23 0.30 3.73
N MET A 5 10.51 1.53 4.16
CA MET A 5 11.18 2.53 3.32
C MET A 5 12.59 2.05 2.93
N ILE A 6 13.39 1.57 3.89
CA ILE A 6 14.73 1.04 3.62
C ILE A 6 14.63 -0.19 2.72
N CYS A 7 13.68 -1.09 2.98
CA CYS A 7 13.47 -2.28 2.16
C CYS A 7 13.14 -1.93 0.70
N PHE A 8 12.25 -0.97 0.45
CA PHE A 8 11.86 -0.59 -0.91
C PHE A 8 12.95 0.19 -1.65
N ILE A 9 13.74 1.03 -0.96
CA ILE A 9 14.92 1.66 -1.57
C ILE A 9 15.95 0.59 -1.97
N ALA A 10 16.20 -0.39 -1.10
CA ALA A 10 17.15 -1.46 -1.38
C ALA A 10 16.70 -2.38 -2.53
N VAL A 11 15.39 -2.54 -2.77
CA VAL A 11 14.87 -3.26 -3.96
C VAL A 11 15.33 -2.61 -5.27
N CYS A 12 15.48 -1.27 -5.32
CA CYS A 12 15.92 -0.57 -6.52
C CYS A 12 17.38 -0.86 -6.92
N PHE A 13 18.18 -1.45 -6.02
CA PHE A 13 19.60 -1.76 -6.25
C PHE A 13 19.88 -3.26 -6.39
N VAL A 14 18.85 -4.10 -6.46
CA VAL A 14 18.98 -5.55 -6.58
C VAL A 14 18.68 -6.00 -8.01
N ASP A 15 19.66 -6.66 -8.64
CA ASP A 15 19.51 -7.24 -9.98
C ASP A 15 18.93 -8.67 -9.99
N ASN A 16 18.81 -9.29 -8.81
CA ASN A 16 18.36 -10.67 -8.67
C ASN A 16 16.87 -10.73 -8.24
N ALA A 17 16.05 -11.44 -9.01
CA ALA A 17 14.63 -11.63 -8.75
C ALA A 17 14.34 -12.19 -7.33
N THR A 18 15.12 -13.16 -6.86
CA THR A 18 14.97 -13.76 -5.53
C THR A 18 15.23 -12.72 -4.43
N GLY A 19 16.25 -11.87 -4.61
CA GLY A 19 16.56 -10.80 -3.67
C GLY A 19 15.44 -9.77 -3.59
N ALA A 20 14.91 -9.33 -4.74
CA ALA A 20 13.82 -8.36 -4.80
C ALA A 20 12.56 -8.88 -4.11
N VAL A 21 12.19 -10.15 -4.33
CA VAL A 21 11.03 -10.79 -3.70
C VAL A 21 11.20 -10.87 -2.18
N VAL A 22 12.38 -11.22 -1.68
CA VAL A 22 12.65 -11.29 -0.23
C VAL A 22 12.52 -9.92 0.42
N LEU A 23 13.13 -8.88 -0.15
CA LEU A 23 13.03 -7.52 0.40
C LEU A 23 11.60 -6.96 0.32
N MET A 24 10.87 -7.22 -0.78
CA MET A 24 9.45 -6.87 -0.88
C MET A 24 8.63 -7.59 0.19
N THR A 25 8.86 -8.89 0.41
CA THR A 25 8.13 -9.69 1.39
C THR A 25 8.33 -9.12 2.80
N ILE A 26 9.56 -8.78 3.18
CA ILE A 26 9.87 -8.17 4.48
C ILE A 26 9.20 -6.80 4.60
N GLY A 27 9.36 -5.94 3.59
CA GLY A 27 8.76 -4.60 3.59
C GLY A 27 7.23 -4.64 3.73
N ILE A 28 6.56 -5.49 2.96
CA ILE A 28 5.11 -5.64 2.98
C ILE A 28 4.65 -6.26 4.31
N THR A 29 5.38 -7.24 4.86
CA THR A 29 5.05 -7.84 6.17
C THR A 29 5.08 -6.79 7.29
N CYS A 30 6.08 -5.90 7.30
CA CYS A 30 6.16 -4.81 8.27
C CYS A 30 5.01 -3.80 8.11
N ILE A 31 4.52 -3.57 6.88
CA ILE A 31 3.32 -2.76 6.63
C ILE A 31 2.06 -3.50 7.10
N GLY A 32 2.03 -4.83 6.95
CA GLY A 32 0.97 -5.72 7.42
C GLY A 32 0.58 -5.51 8.89
N GLY A 33 1.57 -5.34 9.77
CA GLY A 33 1.34 -5.07 11.19
C GLY A 33 0.57 -3.77 11.47
N MET A 34 0.66 -2.77 10.58
CA MET A 34 -0.10 -1.53 10.70
C MET A 34 -1.61 -1.75 10.48
N TYR A 35 -1.98 -2.69 9.61
CA TYR A 35 -3.38 -2.99 9.33
C TYR A 35 -4.10 -3.62 10.53
N CYS A 36 -3.38 -4.34 11.40
CA CYS A 36 -3.95 -4.90 12.63
C CYS A 36 -4.57 -3.81 13.53
N GLY A 37 -3.92 -2.65 13.63
CA GLY A 37 -4.45 -1.51 14.39
C GLY A 37 -5.56 -0.75 13.65
N PHE A 38 -5.45 -0.60 12.34
CA PHE A 38 -6.46 0.08 11.51
C PHE A 38 -7.83 -0.63 11.53
N LEU A 39 -7.80 -1.95 11.41
CA LEU A 39 -9.01 -2.79 11.43
C LEU A 39 -9.66 -2.78 12.82
N ALA A 40 -8.86 -2.84 13.89
CA ALA A 40 -9.35 -2.73 15.27
C ALA A 40 -10.03 -1.37 15.52
N ASN A 41 -9.46 -0.26 15.03
CA ASN A 41 -10.03 1.08 15.19
C ASN A 41 -11.44 1.22 14.56
N HIS A 42 -11.71 0.54 13.43
CA HIS A 42 -13.05 0.55 12.83
C HIS A 42 -14.08 -0.25 13.65
N ILE A 43 -13.64 -1.36 14.23
CA ILE A 43 -14.46 -2.22 15.09
C ILE A 43 -14.76 -1.51 16.41
N ASP A 44 -13.80 -0.79 16.98
CA ASP A 44 -13.96 -0.03 18.22
C ASP A 44 -14.92 1.15 18.07
N ILE A 45 -14.84 1.89 16.95
CA ILE A 45 -15.70 3.07 16.71
C ILE A 45 -17.14 2.69 16.37
N ALA A 46 -17.32 1.66 15.52
CA ALA A 46 -18.65 1.28 15.04
C ALA A 46 -18.70 -0.22 14.72
N PRO A 47 -18.87 -1.10 15.73
CA PRO A 47 -18.79 -2.55 15.53
C PRO A 47 -19.85 -3.07 14.53
N ASN A 48 -21.02 -2.43 14.46
CA ASN A 48 -22.10 -2.81 13.55
C ASN A 48 -21.93 -2.26 12.12
N PHE A 49 -21.07 -1.25 11.93
CA PHE A 49 -20.84 -0.59 10.63
C PHE A 49 -19.38 -0.65 10.16
N ALA A 50 -18.51 -1.36 10.88
CA ALA A 50 -17.07 -1.44 10.60
C ALA A 50 -16.80 -1.88 9.16
N GLY A 51 -17.52 -2.89 8.66
CA GLY A 51 -17.40 -3.36 7.29
C GLY A 51 -17.80 -2.31 6.24
N THR A 52 -18.90 -1.58 6.48
CA THR A 52 -19.36 -0.52 5.59
C THR A 52 -18.39 0.66 5.57
N LEU A 53 -17.84 1.04 6.73
CA LEU A 53 -16.90 2.16 6.86
C LEU A 53 -15.55 1.83 6.19
N VAL A 54 -15.06 0.60 6.33
CA VAL A 54 -13.89 0.09 5.56
C VAL A 54 -14.20 0.04 4.06
N ALA A 55 -15.39 -0.37 3.64
CA ALA A 55 -15.75 -0.42 2.23
C ALA A 55 -15.79 0.98 1.58
N ILE A 56 -16.35 1.99 2.28
CA ILE A 56 -16.39 3.38 1.80
C ILE A 56 -14.96 3.94 1.66
N THR A 57 -14.12 3.76 2.67
CA THR A 57 -12.73 4.24 2.63
C THR A 57 -11.94 3.57 1.51
N ASN A 58 -12.14 2.27 1.28
CA ASN A 58 -11.48 1.54 0.19
C ASN A 58 -11.98 1.97 -1.21
N ALA A 59 -13.27 2.27 -1.34
CA ALA A 59 -13.84 2.82 -2.57
C ALA A 59 -13.22 4.19 -2.91
N ILE A 60 -13.07 5.08 -1.91
CA ILE A 60 -12.42 6.38 -2.08
C ILE A 60 -10.92 6.20 -2.39
N ALA A 61 -10.24 5.26 -1.73
CA ALA A 61 -8.82 4.95 -1.98
C ALA A 61 -8.56 4.38 -3.39
N THR A 62 -9.57 3.77 -4.02
CA THR A 62 -9.45 3.24 -5.39
C THR A 62 -9.39 4.36 -6.44
N ILE A 63 -10.00 5.52 -6.18
CA ILE A 63 -9.99 6.67 -7.11
C ILE A 63 -8.56 7.08 -7.51
N PRO A 64 -7.65 7.43 -6.57
CA PRO A 64 -6.27 7.76 -6.92
C PRO A 64 -5.52 6.56 -7.53
N GLY A 65 -5.84 5.32 -7.13
CA GLY A 65 -5.27 4.12 -7.73
C GLY A 65 -5.51 4.01 -9.24
N ILE A 66 -6.64 4.52 -9.72
CA ILE A 66 -6.98 4.57 -11.15
C ILE A 66 -6.46 5.87 -11.79
N THR A 67 -6.61 7.02 -11.11
CA THR A 67 -6.26 8.33 -11.70
C THR A 67 -4.75 8.53 -11.89
N VAL A 68 -3.92 8.05 -10.96
CA VAL A 68 -2.46 8.24 -11.01
C VAL A 68 -1.82 7.68 -12.29
N PRO A 69 -2.02 6.40 -12.68
CA PRO A 69 -1.41 5.87 -13.90
C PRO A 69 -1.91 6.58 -15.17
N ILE A 70 -3.15 7.07 -15.19
CA ILE A 70 -3.69 7.87 -16.31
C ILE A 70 -2.90 9.18 -16.44
N VAL A 71 -2.72 9.91 -15.33
CA VAL A 71 -1.96 11.16 -15.31
C VAL A 71 -0.48 10.94 -15.65
N VAL A 72 0.14 9.91 -15.08
CA VAL A 72 1.54 9.54 -15.38
C VAL A 72 1.71 9.16 -16.84
N GLY A 73 0.73 8.46 -17.43
CA GLY A 73 0.66 8.18 -18.87
C GLY A 73 0.75 9.47 -19.69
N TYR A 74 -0.15 10.42 -19.46
CA TYR A 74 -0.14 11.72 -20.16
C TYR A 74 1.16 12.52 -19.96
N LEU A 75 1.75 12.49 -18.76
CA LEU A 75 3.01 13.17 -18.47
C LEU A 75 4.22 12.51 -19.15
N THR A 76 4.16 11.20 -19.38
CA THR A 76 5.27 10.43 -19.98
C THR A 76 5.15 10.34 -21.51
N ASP A 77 3.93 10.47 -22.06
CA ASP A 77 3.62 10.45 -23.50
C ASP A 77 4.31 11.57 -24.32
N THR A 78 4.95 12.53 -23.66
CA THR A 78 5.72 13.62 -24.31
C THR A 78 7.19 13.27 -24.56
N LYS A 79 7.52 12.00 -24.78
CA LYS A 79 8.82 11.56 -25.33
C LYS A 79 8.64 10.55 -26.45
#